data_AF-A0A7W0VCA7-F1
#
_entry.id   AF-A0A7W0VCA7-F1
#
_cell.length_a   1.000
_cell.length_b   1.000
_cell.length_c   1.000
_cell.angle_alpha   90.00
_cell.angle_beta   90.00
_cell.angle_gamma   90.00
#
_symmetry.space_group_name_H-M   'P 1'
#
loop_
_entity.id
_entity.type
_entity.pdbx_description
1 polymer ?
#
loop_
_entity_poly.entity_id
_entity_poly.type
_entity_poly.pdbx_seq_one_letter_code
_entity_poly.pdbx_strand_id
1 'polypeptide(L)'
;MTRTPLLAVLALLLTTVAVAPEAEARPRPKSGKRFEANKTFGLGLEIGTPFGLTGKWFLAADRALQFGVGTIYHWRDRDGVNAYLDYLWHPVSLASNPAFELPLYFGVGGRVWNVDDYRFKDDRYNDGVYGIGLHVPVGIAFDFNNVPLDIFIQVAFVLDYYLGDYDRTVYGDVNVSAGIRYWFD
;
A
#
# COMPACT_ATOMS: atom_id res chain seq x y z
N MET A 1 -14.67 22.07 -17.01
CA MET A 1 -13.53 21.80 -17.90
C MET A 1 -12.30 22.49 -17.32
N THR A 2 -11.59 21.82 -16.42
CA THR A 2 -10.26 22.22 -15.89
C THR A 2 -9.60 20.95 -15.34
N ARG A 3 -8.97 20.20 -16.25
CA ARG A 3 -8.09 19.07 -15.92
C ARG A 3 -6.72 19.63 -15.61
N THR A 4 -6.24 19.44 -14.38
CA THR A 4 -4.84 19.29 -13.89
C THR A 4 -4.67 19.94 -12.52
N PRO A 5 -4.24 19.17 -11.52
CA PRO A 5 -2.87 19.35 -11.07
C PRO A 5 -2.15 18.01 -10.79
N LEU A 6 -2.23 17.03 -11.70
CA LEU A 6 -1.44 15.79 -11.56
C LEU A 6 0.07 16.04 -11.78
N LEU A 7 0.42 17.06 -12.55
CA LEU A 7 1.80 17.37 -12.94
C LEU A 7 2.59 18.12 -11.86
N ALA A 8 1.93 18.89 -10.99
CA ALA A 8 2.61 19.69 -9.96
C ALA A 8 3.04 18.84 -8.75
N VAL A 9 2.28 17.79 -8.42
CA VAL A 9 2.65 16.86 -7.34
C VAL A 9 3.81 15.95 -7.77
N LEU A 10 3.89 15.57 -9.04
CA LEU A 10 4.98 14.76 -9.58
C LEU A 10 6.33 15.50 -9.60
N ALA A 11 6.32 16.81 -9.86
CA ALA A 11 7.53 17.61 -10.02
C ALA A 11 8.23 17.95 -8.69
N LEU A 12 7.49 18.00 -7.57
CA LEU A 12 8.06 18.33 -6.26
C LEU A 12 8.66 17.11 -5.54
N LEU A 13 8.32 15.89 -5.97
CA LEU A 13 8.80 14.63 -5.36
C LEU A 13 10.10 14.09 -5.97
N LEU A 14 10.54 14.61 -7.13
CA LEU A 14 11.78 14.15 -7.78
C LEU A 14 13.07 14.74 -7.20
N THR A 15 13.01 15.78 -6.37
CA THR A 15 14.20 16.52 -5.93
C THR A 15 14.85 15.97 -4.66
N THR A 16 14.23 15.03 -3.94
CA THR A 16 14.79 14.46 -2.69
C THR A 16 15.56 13.15 -2.88
N VAL A 17 15.66 12.63 -4.11
CA VAL A 17 16.38 11.35 -4.39
C VAL A 17 17.90 11.52 -4.41
N ALA A 18 18.41 12.76 -4.46
CA ALA A 18 19.84 13.03 -4.57
C ALA A 18 20.47 13.26 -3.20
N VAL A 19 20.80 12.17 -2.49
CA VAL A 19 22.04 11.90 -1.71
C VAL A 19 21.71 10.69 -0.84
N ALA A 20 21.77 9.50 -1.42
CA ALA A 20 21.92 8.28 -0.64
C ALA A 20 23.42 8.05 -0.43
N PRO A 21 23.93 7.93 0.80
CA PRO A 21 25.28 7.43 1.03
C PRO A 21 25.41 6.03 0.40
N GLU A 22 26.62 5.66 -0.02
CA GLU A 22 26.92 4.31 -0.51
C GLU A 22 26.39 3.30 0.52
N ALA A 23 25.33 2.60 0.13
CA ALA A 23 24.66 1.64 0.99
C ALA A 23 25.58 0.44 1.17
N GLU A 24 26.22 0.36 2.32
CA GLU A 24 27.00 -0.80 2.72
C GLU A 24 26.06 -2.01 2.75
N ALA A 25 26.47 -3.11 2.09
CA ALA A 25 25.65 -4.31 2.01
C ALA A 25 25.35 -4.83 3.42
N ARG A 26 24.07 -4.76 3.83
CA ARG A 26 23.66 -4.98 5.22
C ARG A 26 23.71 -6.47 5.60
N PRO A 27 23.91 -6.79 6.90
CA PRO A 27 24.03 -8.15 7.39
C PRO A 27 22.87 -9.04 6.94
N ARG A 28 23.22 -10.22 6.47
CA ARG A 28 22.32 -11.10 5.74
C ARG A 28 21.81 -12.23 6.63
N PRO A 29 20.51 -12.52 6.65
CA PRO A 29 20.02 -13.74 7.26
C PRO A 29 20.53 -14.95 6.46
N LYS A 30 21.05 -15.96 7.17
CA LYS A 30 21.55 -17.19 6.55
C LYS A 30 20.36 -17.95 5.96
N SER A 31 20.27 -17.96 4.63
CA SER A 31 19.56 -18.95 3.80
C SER A 31 18.64 -19.87 4.59
N GLY A 32 17.38 -19.47 4.73
CA GLY A 32 16.30 -20.30 5.23
C GLY A 32 15.06 -20.06 4.39
N LYS A 33 14.12 -21.00 4.37
CA LYS A 33 12.79 -20.73 3.78
C LYS A 33 12.10 -19.55 4.47
N ARG A 34 12.48 -19.20 5.70
CA ARG A 34 11.93 -18.07 6.46
C ARG A 34 12.55 -16.75 6.00
N PHE A 35 11.69 -15.75 5.83
CA PHE A 35 12.13 -14.39 5.60
C PHE A 35 12.56 -13.74 6.92
N GLU A 36 13.63 -12.95 6.87
CA GLU A 36 14.08 -12.09 7.97
C GLU A 36 14.37 -10.71 7.40
N ALA A 37 13.67 -9.70 7.91
CA ALA A 37 13.83 -8.32 7.52
C ALA A 37 15.22 -7.79 7.91
N ASN A 38 15.88 -7.12 6.98
CA ASN A 38 17.15 -6.40 7.18
C ASN A 38 17.00 -4.88 7.07
N LYS A 39 15.76 -4.39 7.01
CA LYS A 39 15.37 -2.98 6.87
C LYS A 39 14.29 -2.67 7.91
N THR A 40 14.25 -1.42 8.39
CA THR A 40 13.32 -1.03 9.46
C THR A 40 12.10 -0.31 8.91
N PHE A 41 12.29 0.82 8.21
CA PHE A 41 11.20 1.69 7.79
C PHE A 41 11.33 2.09 6.32
N GLY A 42 10.25 1.99 5.57
CA GLY A 42 10.22 2.36 4.16
C GLY A 42 8.99 3.18 3.81
N LEU A 43 9.16 4.16 2.92
CA LEU A 43 8.08 4.96 2.34
C LEU A 43 8.17 4.95 0.83
N GLY A 44 7.02 5.05 0.18
CA GLY A 44 6.94 4.83 -1.25
C GLY A 44 5.66 5.30 -1.88
N LEU A 45 5.54 4.93 -3.15
CA LEU A 45 4.38 5.16 -3.97
C LEU A 45 3.70 3.83 -4.28
N GLU A 46 2.38 3.87 -4.27
CA GLU A 46 1.50 2.77 -4.64
C GLU A 46 0.63 3.19 -5.83
N ILE A 47 0.45 2.28 -6.78
CA ILE A 47 -0.39 2.44 -7.95
C ILE A 47 -1.40 1.29 -8.04
N GLY A 48 -2.57 1.54 -8.60
CA GLY A 48 -3.68 0.61 -8.66
C GLY A 48 -4.81 1.10 -7.77
N THR A 49 -5.28 0.24 -6.86
CA THR A 49 -6.35 0.56 -5.91
C THR A 49 -5.86 0.37 -4.48
N PRO A 50 -5.29 1.41 -3.84
CA PRO A 50 -5.29 2.82 -4.23
C PRO A 50 -4.08 3.28 -5.06
N PHE A 51 -4.15 4.51 -5.57
CA PHE A 51 -3.02 5.28 -6.05
C PHE A 51 -2.62 6.32 -4.99
N GLY A 52 -1.40 6.27 -4.47
CA GLY A 52 -0.99 7.20 -3.42
C GLY A 52 0.34 6.88 -2.74
N LEU A 53 0.43 7.23 -1.47
CA LEU A 53 1.60 7.00 -0.62
C LEU A 53 1.39 5.71 0.18
N THR A 54 2.47 4.95 0.33
CA THR A 54 2.50 3.72 1.13
C THR A 54 3.74 3.69 2.01
N GLY A 55 3.62 3.06 3.16
CA GLY A 55 4.70 2.86 4.10
C GLY A 55 4.71 1.44 4.63
N LYS A 56 5.91 0.97 5.00
CA LYS A 56 6.10 -0.31 5.68
C LYS A 56 7.08 -0.11 6.83
N TRP A 57 6.74 -0.62 8.00
CA TRP A 57 7.57 -0.59 9.19
C TRP A 57 7.70 -2.00 9.77
N PHE A 58 8.90 -2.59 9.68
CA PHE A 58 9.20 -3.85 10.34
C PHE A 58 9.31 -3.67 11.85
N LEU A 59 8.47 -4.41 12.59
CA LEU A 59 8.45 -4.45 14.05
C LEU A 59 9.27 -5.62 14.60
N ALA A 60 9.49 -6.64 13.77
CA ALA A 60 10.30 -7.82 14.04
C ALA A 60 10.83 -8.39 12.72
N ALA A 61 11.62 -9.47 12.79
CA ALA A 61 12.22 -10.10 11.61
C ALA A 61 11.18 -10.56 10.56
N ASP A 62 10.00 -11.01 10.98
CA ASP A 62 8.96 -11.53 10.07
C ASP A 62 7.61 -10.79 10.20
N ARG A 63 7.57 -9.66 10.90
CA ARG A 63 6.36 -8.86 11.16
C ARG A 63 6.55 -7.40 10.82
N ALA A 64 5.56 -6.81 10.17
CA ALA A 64 5.56 -5.40 9.83
C ALA A 64 4.18 -4.76 10.00
N LEU A 65 4.13 -3.45 10.18
CA LEU A 65 2.98 -2.64 9.85
C LEU A 65 3.10 -2.15 8.41
N GLN A 66 2.00 -2.17 7.67
CA GLN A 66 1.89 -1.50 6.39
C GLN A 66 0.76 -0.48 6.49
N PHE A 67 0.97 0.70 5.94
CA PHE A 67 -0.05 1.74 5.92
C PHE A 67 0.01 2.50 4.61
N GLY A 68 -1.08 3.15 4.25
CA GLY A 68 -1.11 3.95 3.04
C GLY A 68 -2.27 4.92 3.04
N VAL A 69 -2.13 5.95 2.22
CA VAL A 69 -3.17 6.93 1.92
C VAL A 69 -3.13 7.23 0.44
N GLY A 70 -4.29 7.15 -0.21
CA GLY A 70 -4.36 7.31 -1.65
C GLY A 70 -5.77 7.43 -2.16
N THR A 71 -5.89 7.79 -3.43
CA THR A 71 -7.17 7.90 -4.11
C THR A 71 -7.50 6.61 -4.85
N ILE A 72 -8.78 6.28 -4.88
CA ILE A 72 -9.34 5.30 -5.79
C ILE A 72 -10.13 6.10 -6.82
N TYR A 73 -9.84 5.87 -8.10
CA TYR A 73 -10.45 6.60 -9.21
C TYR A 73 -11.10 5.63 -10.19
N HIS A 74 -12.39 5.84 -10.43
CA HIS A 74 -13.25 5.09 -11.35
C HIS A 74 -13.25 3.58 -11.10
N TRP A 75 -13.08 3.16 -9.85
CA TRP A 75 -13.15 1.75 -9.51
C TRP A 75 -14.59 1.37 -9.18
N ARG A 76 -15.22 0.61 -10.08
CA ARG A 76 -16.63 0.16 -9.93
C ARG A 76 -17.61 1.31 -9.68
N ASP A 77 -17.41 2.44 -10.37
CA ASP A 77 -18.19 3.69 -10.27
C ASP A 77 -18.05 4.46 -8.94
N ARG A 78 -17.01 4.15 -8.16
CA ARG A 78 -16.69 4.84 -6.90
C ARG A 78 -15.36 5.57 -7.01
N ASP A 79 -15.36 6.81 -6.53
CA ASP A 79 -14.16 7.60 -6.32
C ASP A 79 -13.96 7.86 -4.83
N GLY A 80 -12.73 8.18 -4.45
CA GLY A 80 -12.48 8.91 -3.21
C GLY A 80 -11.16 8.58 -2.54
N VAL A 81 -10.97 9.13 -1.34
CA VAL A 81 -9.73 9.01 -0.59
C VAL A 81 -9.83 7.88 0.41
N ASN A 82 -8.93 6.91 0.30
CA ASN A 82 -8.79 5.81 1.24
C ASN A 82 -7.51 5.96 2.07
N ALA A 83 -7.54 5.43 3.28
CA ALA A 83 -6.36 5.16 4.08
C ALA A 83 -6.49 3.79 4.74
N TYR A 84 -5.38 3.07 4.89
CA TYR A 84 -5.37 1.74 5.49
C TYR A 84 -4.18 1.54 6.43
N LEU A 85 -4.34 0.60 7.36
CA LEU A 85 -3.29 0.15 8.28
C LEU A 85 -3.46 -1.36 8.51
N ASP A 86 -2.42 -2.11 8.15
CA ASP A 86 -2.37 -3.56 8.20
C ASP A 86 -1.20 -4.05 9.05
N TYR A 87 -1.43 -5.16 9.75
CA TYR A 87 -0.37 -5.95 10.34
C TYR A 87 -0.03 -7.11 9.40
N LEU A 88 1.25 -7.22 9.04
CA LEU A 88 1.75 -8.16 8.04
C LEU A 88 2.62 -9.26 8.65
N TRP A 89 2.48 -10.46 8.09
CA TRP A 89 3.31 -11.63 8.32
C TRP A 89 4.11 -11.97 7.06
N HIS A 90 5.40 -12.28 7.22
CA HIS A 90 6.30 -12.67 6.13
C HIS A 90 6.80 -14.11 6.40
N PRO A 91 5.98 -15.15 6.18
CA PRO A 91 6.30 -16.51 6.60
C PRO A 91 7.45 -17.15 5.81
N VAL A 92 7.63 -16.74 4.55
CA VAL A 92 8.54 -17.39 3.62
C VAL A 92 9.15 -16.39 2.64
N SER A 93 10.42 -16.63 2.27
CA SER A 93 11.03 -16.02 1.09
C SER A 93 10.96 -17.02 -0.06
N LEU A 94 10.31 -16.64 -1.16
CA LEU A 94 10.13 -17.50 -2.34
C LEU A 94 11.44 -17.70 -3.11
N ALA A 95 12.32 -16.70 -3.05
CA ALA A 95 13.65 -16.72 -3.64
C ALA A 95 14.60 -15.88 -2.78
N SER A 96 15.77 -16.43 -2.49
CA SER A 96 16.82 -15.77 -1.74
C SER A 96 18.12 -15.79 -2.55
N ASN A 97 18.65 -14.61 -2.88
CA ASN A 97 19.83 -14.44 -3.71
C ASN A 97 20.72 -13.32 -3.12
N PRO A 98 22.05 -13.34 -3.30
CA PRO A 98 22.90 -12.21 -2.89
C PRO A 98 22.37 -10.83 -3.28
N ALA A 99 21.76 -10.69 -4.45
CA ALA A 99 21.24 -9.42 -4.92
C ALA A 99 19.87 -9.03 -4.34
N PHE A 100 19.02 -10.00 -3.98
CA PHE A 100 17.63 -9.73 -3.59
C PHE A 100 16.99 -10.85 -2.75
N GLU A 101 15.94 -10.50 -2.03
CA GLU A 101 14.98 -11.41 -1.41
C GLU A 101 13.60 -11.25 -2.05
N LEU A 102 12.81 -12.33 -2.08
CA LEU A 102 11.44 -12.32 -2.59
C LEU A 102 10.44 -12.79 -1.52
N PRO A 103 10.24 -12.02 -0.44
CA PRO A 103 9.25 -12.33 0.58
C PRO A 103 7.83 -12.43 0.02
N LEU A 104 7.15 -13.50 0.38
CA LEU A 104 5.69 -13.57 0.37
C LEU A 104 5.18 -13.00 1.69
N TYR A 105 4.17 -12.14 1.62
CA TYR A 105 3.51 -11.59 2.79
C TYR A 105 1.99 -11.68 2.70
N PHE A 106 1.35 -11.75 3.85
CA PHE A 106 -0.08 -11.58 4.00
C PHE A 106 -0.37 -10.77 5.25
N GLY A 107 -1.54 -10.17 5.35
CA GLY A 107 -1.88 -9.30 6.46
C GLY A 107 -3.36 -9.22 6.77
N VAL A 108 -3.65 -8.54 7.87
CA VAL A 108 -4.99 -8.14 8.25
C VAL A 108 -4.93 -6.75 8.86
N GLY A 109 -5.92 -5.95 8.54
CA GLY A 109 -5.99 -4.57 8.97
C GLY A 109 -7.35 -3.96 8.74
N GLY A 110 -7.36 -2.64 8.85
CA GLY A 110 -8.53 -1.82 8.62
C GLY A 110 -8.25 -0.76 7.57
N ARG A 111 -9.30 -0.35 6.87
CA ARG A 111 -9.29 0.85 6.05
C ARG A 111 -10.42 1.78 6.41
N VAL A 112 -10.21 3.05 6.10
CA VAL A 112 -11.24 4.08 6.08
C VAL A 112 -11.24 4.70 4.69
N TRP A 113 -12.41 5.03 4.17
CA TRP A 113 -12.54 5.63 2.84
C TRP A 113 -13.74 6.57 2.81
N ASN A 114 -13.55 7.80 2.33
CA ASN A 114 -14.64 8.65 1.90
C ASN A 114 -15.04 8.34 0.44
N VAL A 115 -16.22 7.78 0.24
CA VAL A 115 -16.75 7.35 -1.05
C VAL A 115 -17.66 8.41 -1.66
N ASP A 116 -17.31 8.81 -2.87
CA ASP A 116 -18.17 9.54 -3.79
C ASP A 116 -18.70 8.55 -4.82
N ASP A 117 -19.99 8.18 -4.71
CA ASP A 117 -20.65 7.27 -5.64
C ASP A 117 -21.44 8.08 -6.69
N TYR A 118 -21.05 7.97 -7.95
CA TYR A 118 -21.71 8.71 -9.04
C TYR A 118 -23.15 8.25 -9.32
N ARG A 119 -23.55 7.08 -8.82
CA ARG A 119 -24.89 6.53 -9.04
C ARG A 119 -25.96 7.13 -8.13
N PHE A 120 -25.55 7.84 -7.07
CA PHE A 120 -26.45 8.46 -6.09
C PHE A 120 -26.41 9.98 -6.09
N LYS A 121 -25.97 10.59 -7.20
CA LYS A 121 -26.10 12.04 -7.45
C LYS A 121 -27.54 12.43 -7.74
N ASP A 122 -28.44 12.21 -6.77
CA ASP A 122 -29.65 13.03 -6.67
C ASP A 122 -29.27 14.29 -5.86
N ASP A 123 -29.69 15.46 -6.34
CA ASP A 123 -29.29 16.81 -5.91
C ASP A 123 -29.60 17.16 -4.42
N ARG A 124 -29.90 16.17 -3.57
CA ARG A 124 -30.30 16.32 -2.16
C ARG A 124 -29.34 15.70 -1.15
N TYR A 125 -28.37 14.88 -1.57
CA TYR A 125 -27.37 14.27 -0.68
C TYR A 125 -25.98 14.50 -1.26
N ASN A 126 -25.39 15.65 -0.92
CA ASN A 126 -24.05 16.05 -1.36
C ASN A 126 -23.00 15.77 -0.27
N ASP A 127 -23.32 14.86 0.65
CA ASP A 127 -22.50 14.56 1.82
C ASP A 127 -21.74 13.27 1.53
N GLY A 128 -20.44 13.39 1.24
CA GLY A 128 -19.56 12.26 0.96
C GLY A 128 -19.65 11.19 2.06
N VAL A 129 -19.75 9.94 1.65
CA VAL A 129 -20.10 8.83 2.54
C VAL A 129 -18.84 8.24 3.13
N TYR A 130 -18.84 7.97 4.43
CA TYR A 130 -17.68 7.35 5.08
C TYR A 130 -17.86 5.84 5.18
N GLY A 131 -16.87 5.09 4.68
CA GLY A 131 -16.74 3.66 4.85
C GLY A 131 -15.63 3.33 5.84
N ILE A 132 -15.88 2.33 6.68
CA ILE A 132 -14.85 1.63 7.45
C ILE A 132 -14.83 0.18 6.98
N GLY A 133 -13.66 -0.42 6.84
CA GLY A 133 -13.58 -1.76 6.26
C GLY A 133 -12.44 -2.61 6.79
N LEU A 134 -12.58 -3.92 6.63
CA LEU A 134 -11.50 -4.87 6.83
C LEU A 134 -10.63 -4.92 5.57
N HIS A 135 -9.32 -4.88 5.73
CA HIS A 135 -8.36 -4.94 4.65
C HIS A 135 -7.43 -6.15 4.84
N VAL A 136 -7.40 -7.06 3.87
CA VAL A 136 -6.65 -8.33 3.95
C VAL A 136 -5.71 -8.43 2.74
N PRO A 137 -4.50 -7.86 2.83
CA PRO A 137 -3.53 -7.90 1.74
C PRO A 137 -2.80 -9.25 1.66
N VAL A 138 -2.52 -9.70 0.45
CA VAL A 138 -1.56 -10.78 0.13
C VAL A 138 -0.68 -10.27 -0.99
N GLY A 139 0.64 -10.34 -0.83
CA GLY A 139 1.56 -9.79 -1.80
C GLY A 139 2.94 -10.41 -1.77
N ILE A 140 3.73 -10.04 -2.77
CA ILE A 140 5.15 -10.36 -2.86
C ILE A 140 5.93 -9.06 -3.00
N ALA A 141 7.11 -8.99 -2.38
CA ALA A 141 8.02 -7.87 -2.57
C ALA A 141 9.36 -8.37 -3.09
N PHE A 142 9.89 -7.69 -4.10
CA PHE A 142 11.26 -7.81 -4.56
C PHE A 142 12.12 -6.84 -3.75
N ASP A 143 12.79 -7.38 -2.74
CA ASP A 143 13.57 -6.63 -1.78
C ASP A 143 15.05 -6.62 -2.19
N PHE A 144 15.57 -5.46 -2.60
CA PHE A 144 16.96 -5.35 -3.05
C PHE A 144 17.90 -5.30 -1.85
N ASN A 145 18.89 -6.18 -1.81
CA ASN A 145 19.85 -6.24 -0.70
C ASN A 145 20.94 -5.15 -0.79
N ASN A 146 21.26 -4.72 -2.01
CA ASN A 146 22.38 -3.79 -2.28
C ASN A 146 21.92 -2.34 -2.49
N VAL A 147 20.60 -2.09 -2.48
CA VAL A 147 20.01 -0.77 -2.73
C VAL A 147 18.88 -0.58 -1.71
N PRO A 148 18.69 0.62 -1.13
CA PRO A 148 17.62 0.90 -0.18
C PRO A 148 16.25 1.01 -0.86
N LEU A 149 15.91 0.06 -1.73
CA LEU A 149 14.65 0.03 -2.47
C LEU A 149 13.99 -1.34 -2.34
N ASP A 150 12.67 -1.37 -2.45
CA ASP A 150 11.91 -2.56 -2.81
C ASP A 150 10.83 -2.23 -3.83
N ILE A 151 10.38 -3.25 -4.56
CA ILE A 151 9.19 -3.17 -5.43
C ILE A 151 8.22 -4.23 -4.94
N PHE A 152 6.93 -3.95 -4.91
CA PHE A 152 5.93 -4.92 -4.47
C PHE A 152 4.72 -4.96 -5.39
N ILE A 153 4.00 -6.07 -5.32
CA ILE A 153 2.67 -6.24 -5.88
C ILE A 153 1.81 -6.96 -4.84
N GLN A 154 0.56 -6.53 -4.70
CA GLN A 154 -0.39 -7.13 -3.78
C GLN A 154 -1.80 -7.16 -4.35
N VAL A 155 -2.55 -8.13 -3.84
CA VAL A 155 -4.00 -8.23 -3.98
C VAL A 155 -4.57 -8.11 -2.57
N ALA A 156 -5.52 -7.22 -2.36
CA ALA A 156 -6.18 -7.04 -1.08
C ALA A 156 -7.66 -7.36 -1.19
N PHE A 157 -8.12 -8.24 -0.32
CA PHE A 157 -9.55 -8.49 -0.14
C PHE A 157 -10.09 -7.47 0.85
N VAL A 158 -11.22 -6.87 0.50
CA VAL A 158 -11.78 -5.78 1.29
C VAL A 158 -13.24 -6.04 1.59
N LEU A 159 -13.65 -5.72 2.80
CA LEU A 159 -15.04 -5.72 3.23
C LEU A 159 -15.34 -4.37 3.90
N ASP A 160 -16.05 -3.50 3.19
CA ASP A 160 -16.45 -2.18 3.69
C ASP A 160 -17.84 -2.21 4.29
N TYR A 161 -18.00 -1.44 5.36
CA TYR A 161 -19.26 -1.02 5.96
C TYR A 161 -19.44 0.48 5.73
N TYR A 162 -20.49 0.87 4.99
CA TYR A 162 -20.79 2.28 4.72
C TYR A 162 -21.68 2.88 5.80
N LEU A 163 -21.28 4.03 6.32
CA LEU A 163 -22.02 4.81 7.31
C LEU A 163 -23.01 5.73 6.60
N GLY A 164 -24.31 5.45 6.72
CA GLY A 164 -25.38 6.27 6.15
C GLY A 164 -26.57 5.44 5.64
N ASP A 165 -27.57 6.11 5.05
CA ASP A 165 -28.75 5.49 4.43
C ASP A 165 -28.38 4.86 3.06
N TYR A 166 -27.65 3.75 3.08
CA TYR A 166 -27.45 2.89 1.91
C TYR A 166 -28.38 1.68 1.94
N ASP A 167 -28.94 1.33 0.77
CA ASP A 167 -29.72 0.09 0.55
C ASP A 167 -28.96 -1.20 0.90
N ARG A 168 -27.62 -1.13 0.95
CA ARG A 168 -26.74 -2.22 1.42
C ARG A 168 -25.63 -1.65 2.27
N THR A 169 -25.53 -2.14 3.50
CA THR A 169 -24.58 -1.60 4.47
C THR A 169 -23.18 -2.21 4.35
N VAL A 170 -23.03 -3.37 3.69
CA VAL A 170 -21.76 -4.10 3.56
C VAL A 170 -21.44 -4.42 2.10
N TYR A 171 -20.19 -4.15 1.67
CA TYR A 171 -19.69 -4.43 0.33
C TYR A 171 -18.32 -5.12 0.36
N GLY A 172 -18.19 -6.22 -0.39
CA GLY A 172 -16.92 -6.89 -0.64
C GLY A 172 -16.28 -6.45 -1.95
N ASP A 173 -14.97 -6.23 -1.95
CA ASP A 173 -14.19 -5.91 -3.15
C ASP A 173 -12.81 -6.56 -3.16
N VAL A 174 -12.17 -6.56 -4.32
CA VAL A 174 -10.79 -6.99 -4.52
C VAL A 174 -10.00 -5.85 -5.12
N ASN A 175 -8.99 -5.40 -4.39
CA ASN A 175 -8.07 -4.36 -4.78
C ASN A 175 -6.78 -4.99 -5.31
N VAL A 176 -6.20 -4.42 -6.35
CA VAL A 176 -4.89 -4.82 -6.87
C VAL A 176 -4.00 -3.59 -6.91
N SER A 177 -2.79 -3.71 -6.35
CA SER A 177 -1.83 -2.61 -6.36
C SER A 177 -0.39 -3.10 -6.51
N ALA A 178 0.46 -2.21 -6.99
CA ALA A 178 1.90 -2.38 -7.06
C ALA A 178 2.57 -1.09 -6.63
N GLY A 179 3.84 -1.15 -6.22
CA GLY A 179 4.52 0.04 -5.77
C GLY A 179 6.01 -0.14 -5.59
N ILE A 180 6.66 0.97 -5.25
CA ILE A 180 8.09 1.05 -4.95
C ILE A 180 8.27 1.77 -3.62
N ARG A 181 9.13 1.27 -2.74
CA ARG A 181 9.48 1.95 -1.48
C ARG A 181 10.97 2.18 -1.37
N TYR A 182 11.32 3.35 -0.86
CA TYR A 182 12.64 3.67 -0.35
C TYR A 182 12.72 3.35 1.13
N TRP A 183 13.81 2.70 1.54
CA TRP A 183 14.05 2.27 2.91
C TRP A 183 15.05 3.18 3.61
N PHE A 184 14.60 3.73 4.72
CA PHE A 184 15.40 4.52 5.65
C PHE A 184 15.95 3.55 6.71
N ASP A 185 17.25 3.61 6.92
CA ASP A 185 17.88 2.99 8.09
C ASP A 185 17.76 3.88 9.32
#